data_AF-P80059-F1
#
_entry.id   AF-P80059-F1
#
_cell.length_a   1.000
_cell.length_b   1.000
_cell.length_c   1.000
_cell.angle_alpha   90.00
_cell.angle_beta   90.00
_cell.angle_gamma   90.00
#
_symmetry.space_group_name_H-M   'P 1'
#
loop_
_entity.id
_entity.type
_entity.pdbx_description
1 polymer ?
#
loop_
_entity_poly.entity_id
_entity_poly.type
_entity_poly.pdbx_seq_one_letter_code
_entity_poly.pdbx_strand_id
1 'polypeptide(L)' 'SCTEKTCPGTETCCTTPQGEEGCCPYKEGVCCLDGIHCCPSGTVCDEDHRRCIQ' A
#
# COMPACT_ATOMS: atom_id res chain seq x y z
N SER A 1 4.53 -12.49 6.60
CA SER A 1 3.49 -11.81 7.39
C SER A 1 4.12 -10.59 7.98
N CYS A 2 3.72 -9.44 7.45
CA CYS A 2 4.37 -8.18 7.67
C CYS A 2 4.53 -7.87 9.15
N THR A 3 5.79 -7.78 9.56
CA THR A 3 6.17 -7.48 10.94
C THR A 3 6.63 -6.04 11.02
N GLU A 4 6.56 -5.44 12.20
CA GLU A 4 7.07 -4.09 12.47
C GLU A 4 8.57 -3.92 12.11
N LYS A 5 9.28 -5.03 11.86
CA LYS A 5 10.66 -5.03 11.32
C LYS A 5 10.75 -4.73 9.83
N THR A 6 9.73 -5.09 9.06
CA THR A 6 9.70 -4.87 7.61
C THR A 6 9.21 -3.46 7.31
N CYS A 7 8.13 -3.04 7.98
CA CYS A 7 7.58 -1.69 7.86
C CYS A 7 7.54 -1.05 9.26
N PRO A 8 8.22 0.08 9.50
CA PRO A 8 8.06 0.85 10.74
C PRO A 8 6.57 1.15 11.00
N GLY A 9 6.13 1.16 12.26
CA GLY A 9 4.71 1.27 12.63
C GLY A 9 3.95 2.52 12.15
N THR A 10 4.62 3.45 11.47
CA THR A 10 4.01 4.59 10.76
C THR A 10 3.61 4.25 9.33
N GLU A 11 4.10 3.15 8.78
CA GLU A 11 3.85 2.66 7.43
C GLU A 11 2.75 1.60 7.43
N THR A 12 2.00 1.55 6.34
CA THR A 12 0.95 0.54 6.16
C THR A 12 1.50 -0.63 5.39
N CYS A 13 1.34 -1.84 5.88
CA CYS A 13 1.83 -2.99 5.14
C CYS A 13 0.84 -3.44 4.07
N CYS A 14 1.34 -3.60 2.86
CA CYS A 14 0.60 -4.06 1.71
C CYS A 14 1.10 -5.43 1.27
N THR A 15 0.18 -6.32 0.93
CA THR A 15 0.51 -7.63 0.37
C THR A 15 -0.07 -7.70 -1.03
N THR A 16 0.78 -7.99 -2.02
CA THR A 16 0.36 -8.18 -3.41
C THR A 16 -0.47 -9.46 -3.53
N PRO A 17 -1.29 -9.62 -4.59
CA PRO A 17 -1.98 -10.87 -4.88
C PRO A 17 -1.03 -12.06 -5.08
N GLN A 18 0.23 -11.79 -5.41
CA GLN A 18 1.28 -12.80 -5.56
C GLN A 18 1.93 -13.20 -4.22
N GLY A 19 1.56 -12.53 -3.12
CA GLY A 19 2.09 -12.79 -1.78
C GLY A 19 3.38 -12.03 -1.45
N GLU A 20 3.76 -11.04 -2.27
CA GLU A 20 4.89 -10.16 -1.96
C GLU A 20 4.44 -9.07 -0.98
N GLU A 21 5.26 -8.78 0.03
CA GLU A 21 4.95 -7.81 1.07
C GLU A 21 5.75 -6.52 0.83
N GLY A 22 5.08 -5.38 0.83
CA GLY A 22 5.66 -4.05 0.63
C GLY A 22 5.17 -3.04 1.68
N CYS A 23 6.00 -2.03 1.96
CA CYS A 23 5.70 -1.00 2.94
C CYS A 23 5.18 0.27 2.26
N CYS A 24 3.98 0.68 2.65
CA CYS A 24 3.41 1.93 2.22
C CYS A 24 3.88 3.07 3.14
N PRO A 25 4.56 4.12 2.63
CA PRO A 25 5.05 5.22 3.43
C PRO A 25 3.93 6.08 4.03
N TYR A 26 2.68 5.90 3.57
CA TYR A 26 1.53 6.60 4.12
C TYR A 26 1.01 5.90 5.37
N LYS A 27 0.81 6.71 6.42
CA LYS A 27 0.05 6.30 7.59
C LYS A 27 -1.40 6.05 7.17
N GLU A 28 -1.91 4.86 7.48
CA GLU A 28 -3.25 4.41 7.04
C GLU A 28 -3.42 4.45 5.51
N GLY A 29 -2.35 4.15 4.79
CA GLY A 29 -2.35 4.09 3.33
C GLY A 29 -3.24 3.00 2.78
N VAL A 30 -3.84 3.24 1.62
CA VAL A 30 -4.65 2.28 0.88
C VAL A 30 -3.71 1.46 0.00
N CYS A 31 -3.66 0.16 0.24
CA CYS A 31 -2.92 -0.77 -0.61
C CYS A 31 -3.68 -0.97 -1.92
N CYS A 32 -3.05 -0.67 -3.04
CA CYS A 32 -3.62 -0.97 -4.35
C CYS A 32 -3.60 -2.49 -4.59
N LEU A 33 -4.49 -2.96 -5.45
CA LEU A 33 -4.65 -4.37 -5.78
C LEU A 33 -3.46 -4.91 -6.55
N ASP A 34 -2.73 -4.04 -7.27
CA ASP A 34 -1.44 -4.37 -7.85
C ASP A 34 -0.38 -4.74 -6.79
N GLY A 35 -0.55 -4.28 -5.55
CA GLY A 35 0.37 -4.40 -4.42
C GLY A 35 1.78 -3.81 -4.65
N ILE A 36 1.98 -3.12 -5.77
CA ILE A 36 3.20 -2.39 -6.10
C ILE A 36 3.08 -0.96 -5.59
N HIS A 37 1.89 -0.41 -5.65
CA HIS A 37 1.60 0.96 -5.26
C HIS A 37 0.70 0.97 -4.03
N CYS A 38 0.83 2.07 -3.30
CA CYS A 38 -0.11 2.40 -2.26
C CYS A 38 -0.41 3.89 -2.33
N CYS A 39 -1.57 4.24 -1.81
CA CYS A 39 -2.12 5.56 -1.89
C CYS A 39 -2.36 6.15 -0.50
N PRO A 40 -2.34 7.47 -0.34
CA PRO A 40 -2.65 8.10 0.95
C PRO A 40 -4.07 7.77 1.40
N SER A 41 -4.32 7.80 2.70
CA SER A 41 -5.67 7.66 3.24
C SER A 41 -6.63 8.68 2.62
N GLY A 42 -7.85 8.24 2.30
CA GLY A 42 -8.87 9.08 1.66
C GLY A 42 -8.73 9.20 0.15
N THR A 43 -7.95 8.33 -0.49
CA THR A 43 -7.86 8.22 -1.95
C THR A 43 -8.20 6.80 -2.40
N VAL A 44 -8.53 6.66 -3.69
CA VAL A 44 -8.81 5.40 -4.38
C VAL A 44 -7.68 5.12 -5.35
N CYS A 45 -7.26 3.86 -5.41
CA CYS A 45 -6.31 3.41 -6.42
C CYS A 45 -7.00 3.35 -7.80
N ASP A 46 -6.53 4.17 -8.73
CA ASP A 46 -6.79 4.03 -10.15
C ASP A 46 -5.68 3.14 -10.74
N GLU A 47 -5.97 1.85 -10.85
CA GLU A 47 -5.00 0.86 -11.32
C GLU A 47 -4.70 1.00 -12.82
N ASP A 48 -5.70 1.40 -13.61
CA ASP A 48 -5.55 1.63 -15.06
C ASP A 48 -4.49 2.72 -15.33
N HIS A 49 -4.48 3.77 -14.51
CA HIS A 49 -3.54 4.88 -14.66
C HIS A 49 -2.35 4.82 -13.70
N ARG A 50 -2.34 3.89 -12.73
CA ARG A 50 -1.38 3.80 -11.62
C ARG A 50 -1.29 5.09 -10.82
N ARG A 51 -2.44 5.62 -10.41
CA ARG A 51 -2.54 6.89 -9.65
C ARG A 51 -3.48 6.77 -8.48
N CYS A 52 -3.33 7.69 -7.54
CA CYS A 52 -4.26 7.88 -6.44
C CYS A 52 -5.21 9.03 -6.80
N ILE A 53 -6.51 8.75 -6.78
CA ILE A 53 -7.57 9.73 -7.04
C ILE A 53 -8.38 9.99 -5.76
N GLN A 54 -8.88 11.21 -5.56
CA GLN A 54 -9.80 11.53 -4.46
C GLN A 54 -11.26 11.36 -4.90
#